data_AF-A0A929GAR9-F1
#
_entry.id   AF-A0A929GAR9-F1
#
_cell.length_a   1.000
_cell.length_b   1.000
_cell.length_c   1.000
_cell.angle_alpha   90.00
_cell.angle_beta   90.00
_cell.angle_gamma   90.00
#
_symmetry.space_group_name_H-M   'P 1'
#
loop_
_entity.id
_entity.type
_entity.pdbx_description
1 polymer ?
#
loop_
_entity_poly.entity_id
_entity_poly.type
_entity_poly.pdbx_seq_one_letter_code
_entity_poly.pdbx_strand_id
1 'polypeptide(L)'
;MKDTYKFALLGFGNVGQAFARLLLVKGDELLTQLGLNYQVVGIMTGRHGTAINPTGIDLESALAVIAAGDSLDPLAAEPTPQNGSEFIRAC
;
A
#
# COMPACT_ATOMS: atom_id res chain seq x y z
N MET A 1 5.13 -7.38 22.35
CA MET A 1 4.37 -7.45 21.10
C MET A 1 4.91 -6.32 20.23
N LYS A 2 5.33 -6.58 18.98
CA LYS A 2 5.80 -5.50 18.10
C LYS A 2 4.57 -4.87 17.45
N ASP A 3 4.39 -3.57 17.62
CA ASP A 3 3.26 -2.86 17.02
C ASP A 3 3.40 -2.87 15.51
N THR A 4 2.31 -3.20 14.82
CA THR A 4 2.26 -3.20 13.34
C THR A 4 1.64 -1.90 12.88
N TYR A 5 2.42 -1.10 12.16
CA TYR A 5 1.98 0.18 11.62
C TYR A 5 1.28 -0.04 10.28
N LYS A 6 0.05 0.47 10.18
CA LYS A 6 -0.72 0.44 8.93
C LYS A 6 -0.44 1.70 8.11
N PHE A 7 -0.10 1.51 6.84
CA PHE A 7 0.11 2.59 5.89
C PHE A 7 -1.00 2.61 4.84
N ALA A 8 -1.52 3.80 4.58
CA ALA A 8 -2.38 4.09 3.44
C ALA A 8 -1.65 5.05 2.50
N LEU A 9 -1.46 4.66 1.24
CA LEU A 9 -0.74 5.43 0.24
C LEU A 9 -1.73 6.14 -0.67
N LEU A 10 -1.96 7.43 -0.39
CA LEU A 10 -2.71 8.31 -1.27
C LEU A 10 -1.77 8.83 -2.37
N GLY A 11 -1.76 8.14 -3.49
CA GLY A 11 -0.85 8.35 -4.62
C GLY A 11 0.20 7.24 -4.71
N PHE A 12 0.31 6.64 -5.90
CA PHE A 12 1.26 5.55 -6.19
C PHE A 12 2.03 5.80 -7.49
N GLY A 13 2.43 7.07 -7.70
CA GLY A 13 3.41 7.46 -8.72
C GLY A 13 4.84 7.22 -8.24
N ASN A 14 5.80 7.95 -8.79
CA ASN A 14 7.23 7.75 -8.51
C ASN A 14 7.57 7.70 -7.01
N VAL A 15 7.02 8.62 -6.21
CA VAL A 15 7.29 8.69 -4.76
C VAL A 15 6.68 7.50 -4.03
N GLY A 16 5.39 7.21 -4.25
CA GLY A 16 4.72 6.09 -3.59
C GLY A 16 5.36 4.73 -3.93
N GLN A 17 5.75 4.54 -5.20
CA GLN A 17 6.44 3.33 -5.64
C GLN A 17 7.87 3.24 -5.09
N ALA A 18 8.61 4.34 -5.03
CA ALA A 18 9.94 4.36 -4.42
C ALA A 18 9.86 4.04 -2.92
N PHE A 19 8.86 4.58 -2.23
CA PHE A 19 8.60 4.26 -0.82
C PHE A 19 8.24 2.78 -0.62
N ALA A 20 7.36 2.21 -1.44
CA ALA A 20 7.05 0.78 -1.40
C ALA A 20 8.29 -0.11 -1.62
N ARG A 21 9.14 0.24 -2.59
CA ARG A 21 10.42 -0.45 -2.80
C ARG A 21 11.35 -0.32 -1.59
N LEU A 22 11.41 0.85 -0.97
CA LEU A 22 12.23 1.05 0.22
C LEU A 22 11.72 0.22 1.40
N LEU A 23 10.40 0.15 1.60
CA LEU A 23 9.79 -0.71 2.62
C LEU A 23 10.20 -2.17 2.41
N LEU A 24 10.08 -2.70 1.20
CA LEU A 24 10.49 -4.07 0.86
C LEU A 24 11.97 -4.32 1.17
N VAL A 25 12.86 -3.40 0.78
CA VAL A 25 14.31 -3.53 1.00
C VAL A 25 14.68 -3.40 2.49
N LYS A 26 13.95 -2.57 3.24
CA LYS A 26 14.28 -2.22 4.63
C LYS A 26 13.46 -2.99 5.66
N GLY A 27 12.53 -3.85 5.27
CA GLY A 27 11.61 -4.51 6.20
C GLY A 27 12.30 -5.27 7.32
N ASP A 28 13.33 -6.05 6.99
CA ASP A 28 14.12 -6.78 7.99
C ASP A 28 14.88 -5.84 8.94
N GLU A 29 15.43 -4.74 8.42
CA GLU A 29 16.12 -3.72 9.22
C GLU A 29 15.15 -3.02 10.17
N LEU A 30 13.99 -2.60 9.68
CA LEU A 30 12.91 -2.00 10.48
C LEU A 30 12.47 -2.95 11.60
N LEU A 31 12.28 -4.24 11.27
CA LEU A 31 11.82 -5.23 12.24
C LEU A 31 12.88 -5.55 13.29
N THR A 32 14.12 -5.77 12.88
CA THR A 32 15.19 -6.28 13.77
C THR A 32 15.88 -5.18 14.56
N GLN A 33 16.11 -4.01 13.95
CA GLN A 33 16.86 -2.91 14.57
C GLN A 33 15.94 -1.91 15.27
N LEU A 34 14.75 -1.66 14.72
CA LEU A 34 13.79 -0.69 15.25
C LEU A 34 12.57 -1.33 15.93
N GLY A 35 12.43 -2.66 15.84
CA GLY A 35 11.25 -3.36 16.38
C GLY A 35 9.96 -3.03 15.66
N LEU A 36 10.03 -2.43 14.47
CA LEU A 36 8.91 -1.90 13.71
C LEU A 36 8.45 -2.92 12.68
N ASN A 37 7.18 -3.32 12.76
CA ASN A 37 6.52 -4.06 11.70
C ASN A 37 5.56 -3.13 10.94
N TYR A 38 5.30 -3.40 9.66
CA TYR A 38 4.39 -2.58 8.87
C TYR A 38 3.51 -3.41 7.95
N GLN A 39 2.37 -2.83 7.57
CA GLN A 39 1.50 -3.32 6.51
C GLN A 39 0.98 -2.14 5.70
N VAL A 40 1.06 -2.23 4.38
CA VAL A 40 0.33 -1.29 3.52
C VAL A 40 -1.08 -1.86 3.35
N VAL A 41 -2.09 -1.13 3.81
CA VAL A 41 -3.49 -1.58 3.81
C VAL A 41 -4.34 -0.86 2.77
N GLY A 42 -3.84 0.23 2.22
CA GLY A 42 -4.54 1.00 1.19
C GLY A 42 -3.57 1.61 0.19
N ILE A 43 -3.91 1.58 -1.09
CA ILE A 43 -3.25 2.32 -2.16
C ILE A 43 -4.32 2.92 -3.06
N MET A 44 -4.37 4.25 -3.15
CA MET A 44 -5.29 4.96 -4.05
C MET A 44 -4.47 5.72 -5.09
N THR A 45 -4.84 5.61 -6.36
CA THR A 45 -4.16 6.29 -7.46
C THR A 45 -5.10 7.23 -8.21
N GLY A 46 -4.54 8.12 -9.04
CA GLY A 46 -5.36 9.00 -9.87
C GLY A 46 -5.90 8.33 -11.15
N ARG A 47 -5.34 7.21 -11.60
CA ARG A 47 -5.66 6.61 -12.91
C ARG A 47 -5.68 5.07 -12.96
N HIS A 48 -5.06 4.39 -11.99
CA HIS A 48 -4.87 2.94 -11.98
C HIS A 48 -5.66 2.27 -10.83
N GLY A 49 -6.85 2.80 -10.53
CA GLY A 49 -7.71 2.24 -9.50
C GLY A 49 -7.25 2.48 -8.06
N THR A 50 -7.92 1.77 -7.15
CA THR A 50 -7.69 1.81 -5.69
C THR A 50 -7.82 0.42 -5.10
N ALA A 51 -6.87 0.05 -4.24
CA ALA A 51 -6.94 -1.17 -3.44
C ALA A 51 -6.99 -0.83 -1.95
N ILE A 52 -7.96 -1.41 -1.24
CA ILE A 52 -7.98 -1.46 0.22
C ILE A 52 -8.05 -2.93 0.62
N ASN A 53 -7.12 -3.35 1.47
CA ASN A 53 -7.09 -4.68 2.07
C ASN A 53 -6.64 -4.60 3.54
N PRO A 54 -7.57 -4.76 4.51
CA PRO A 54 -7.26 -4.69 5.93
C PRO A 54 -6.21 -5.70 6.43
N THR A 55 -5.98 -6.78 5.67
CA THR A 55 -4.99 -7.82 5.99
C THR A 55 -3.62 -7.55 5.36
N GLY A 56 -3.49 -6.50 4.53
CA GLY A 56 -2.27 -6.10 3.86
C GLY A 56 -2.35 -6.29 2.34
N ILE A 57 -1.69 -5.38 1.63
CA ILE A 57 -1.49 -5.40 0.19
C ILE A 57 -0.07 -5.90 -0.09
N ASP A 58 0.05 -6.89 -0.98
CA ASP A 58 1.34 -7.34 -1.47
C ASP A 58 1.99 -6.25 -2.34
N LEU A 59 3.07 -5.66 -1.84
CA LEU A 59 3.72 -4.53 -2.48
C LEU A 59 4.41 -4.91 -3.79
N GLU A 60 4.91 -6.13 -3.92
CA GLU A 60 5.51 -6.61 -5.17
C GLU A 60 4.47 -6.68 -6.29
N SER A 61 3.31 -7.26 -6.00
CA SER A 61 2.16 -7.32 -6.91
C SER A 61 1.66 -5.93 -7.28
N ALA A 62 1.50 -5.02 -6.30
CA ALA A 62 1.06 -3.65 -6.57
C ALA A 62 2.04 -2.90 -7.49
N LEU A 63 3.35 -3.08 -7.28
CA LEU A 63 4.37 -2.50 -8.15
C LEU A 63 4.33 -3.09 -9.56
N ALA A 64 4.13 -4.42 -9.69
CA ALA A 64 4.04 -5.10 -10.97
C ALA A 64 2.81 -4.67 -11.78
N VAL A 65 1.64 -4.56 -11.14
CA VAL A 65 0.39 -4.07 -11.76
C VAL A 65 0.57 -2.67 -12.33
N ILE A 66 1.15 -1.74 -11.56
CA ILE A 66 1.40 -0.39 -12.06
C ILE A 66 2.44 -0.36 -13.18
N ALA A 67 3.47 -1.20 -13.12
CA ALA A 67 4.47 -1.29 -14.18
C ALA A 67 3.85 -1.81 -15.50
N ALA A 68 2.84 -2.68 -15.42
CA ALA A 68 2.06 -3.15 -16.57
C ALA A 68 1.04 -2.12 -17.08
N GLY A 69 0.77 -1.06 -16.32
CA GLY A 69 -0.27 -0.07 -16.63
C GLY A 69 -1.69 -0.52 -16.28
N ASP A 70 -1.81 -1.58 -15.50
CA ASP A 70 -3.09 -2.19 -15.12
C ASP A 70 -3.72 -1.53 -13.88
N SER A 71 -4.98 -1.87 -13.61
CA SER A 71 -5.70 -1.39 -12.42
C SER A 71 -5.32 -2.18 -11.15
N LEU A 72 -5.21 -1.48 -10.03
CA LEU A 72 -5.02 -2.07 -8.69
C LEU A 72 -6.28 -2.72 -8.12
N ASP A 73 -7.46 -2.47 -8.70
CA ASP A 73 -8.75 -2.96 -8.17
C ASP A 73 -8.78 -4.47 -7.87
N PRO A 74 -8.12 -5.37 -8.63
CA PRO A 74 -8.07 -6.80 -8.30
C PRO A 74 -7.36 -7.13 -6.98
N LEU A 75 -6.56 -6.20 -6.42
CA LEU A 75 -5.89 -6.34 -5.13
C LEU A 75 -6.76 -5.87 -3.96
N ALA A 76 -7.92 -5.27 -4.23
CA ALA A 76 -8.85 -4.81 -3.21
C ALA A 76 -9.60 -5.99 -2.58
N ALA A 77 -9.69 -5.98 -1.25
CA ALA A 77 -10.61 -6.83 -0.49
C ALA A 77 -11.87 -6.08 -0.03
N GLU A 78 -11.85 -4.76 -0.11
CA GLU A 78 -12.93 -3.86 0.29
C GLU A 78 -13.42 -3.01 -0.89
N PRO A 79 -14.64 -2.45 -0.83
CA PRO A 79 -15.17 -1.60 -1.89
C PRO A 79 -14.30 -0.37 -2.19
N THR A 80 -14.24 0.01 -3.47
CA THR A 80 -13.53 1.20 -3.93
C THR A 80 -14.17 2.48 -3.37
N PRO A 81 -13.43 3.32 -2.61
CA PRO A 81 -13.93 4.61 -2.14
C PRO A 81 -14.09 5.60 -3.31
N GLN A 82 -15.01 6.56 -3.19
CA GLN A 82 -15.28 7.50 -4.28
C GLN A 82 -14.23 8.61 -4.38
N ASN A 83 -13.55 8.90 -3.28
CA ASN A 83 -12.62 10.02 -3.17
C ASN A 83 -11.57 9.79 -2.07
N GLY A 84 -10.60 10.69 -1.99
CA GLY A 84 -9.47 10.56 -1.06
C GLY A 84 -9.86 10.63 0.42
N SER A 85 -10.92 11.36 0.78
CA SER A 85 -11.32 11.46 2.19
C SER A 85 -12.05 10.20 2.67
N GLU A 86 -12.86 9.58 1.81
CA GLU A 86 -13.42 8.24 2.04
C GLU A 86 -12.32 7.19 2.15
N PHE A 87 -11.33 7.22 1.25
CA PHE A 87 -10.18 6.33 1.30
C PHE A 87 -9.44 6.42 2.65
N ILE A 88 -9.12 7.64 3.11
CA ILE A 88 -8.44 7.86 4.40
C ILE A 88 -9.28 7.32 5.57
N ARG A 89 -10.62 7.40 5.51
CA ARG A 89 -11.51 6.89 6.57
C ARG A 89 -11.66 5.38 6.54
N ALA A 90 -11.48 4.75 5.39
CA ALA A 90 -11.66 3.32 5.18
C ALA A 90 -10.41 2.49 5.53
N CYS A 91 -9.23 3.13 5.66
CA CYS A 91 -7.97 2.50 6.04
C CYS A 91 -7.71 2.58 7.55
#